data_AF-N6TUC1-F1
#
_entry.id   AF-N6TUC1-F1
#
_cell.length_a   1.000
_cell.length_b   1.000
_cell.length_c   1.000
_cell.angle_alpha   90.00
_cell.angle_beta   90.00
_cell.angle_gamma   90.00
#
_symmetry.space_group_name_H-M   'P 1'
#
loop_
_entity.id
_entity.type
_entity.pdbx_description
1 polymer ?
#
loop_
_entity_poly.entity_id
_entity_poly.type
_entity_poly.pdbx_seq_one_letter_code
_entity_poly.pdbx_strand_id
1 'polypeptide(L)'
;MFIGFLIFLNTFLIKMSQPIVLGRYIKYFEKNSTHDATTGWLLGSGVILLAFLNMVATHYTIINCLRVGMRVRIACCSLIYRKLLRLNHISSGKIAAGQLVNLLSNDVVRFDFALAFLHYIWIMPLQGIAGLIVMYGYIQNAAFPTMLVMSIQAVLGQGESWTISFTPTEVYLFYPFQGVYPSCKGGLEEKSPLSPIKE
;
A
#
# COMPACT_ATOMS: atom_id res chain seq x y z
N MET A 1 -7.40 12.87 4.74
CA MET A 1 -8.82 12.57 5.03
C MET A 1 -9.59 12.18 3.78
N PHE A 2 -9.67 13.01 2.72
CA PHE A 2 -10.39 12.65 1.48
C PHE A 2 -9.92 11.32 0.85
N ILE A 3 -8.61 11.08 0.77
CA ILE A 3 -8.04 9.82 0.25
C ILE A 3 -8.50 8.61 1.10
N GLY A 4 -8.53 8.75 2.42
CA GLY A 4 -9.03 7.73 3.34
C GLY A 4 -10.49 7.38 3.09
N PHE A 5 -11.34 8.39 2.87
CA PHE A 5 -12.73 8.21 2.52
C PHE A 5 -12.90 7.47 1.18
N LEU A 6 -12.08 7.80 0.17
CA LEU A 6 -12.10 7.09 -1.12
C LEU A 6 -11.66 5.62 -0.99
N ILE A 7 -10.62 5.33 -0.20
CA ILE A 7 -10.18 3.95 0.10
C ILE A 7 -11.32 3.19 0.77
N PHE A 8 -11.95 3.79 1.78
CA PHE A 8 -13.08 3.20 2.50
C PHE A 8 -14.23 2.88 1.54
N LEU A 9 -14.64 3.84 0.71
CA LEU A 9 -15.72 3.66 -0.26
C LEU A 9 -15.41 2.53 -1.27
N ASN A 10 -14.21 2.51 -1.85
CA ASN A 10 -13.80 1.46 -2.77
C ASN A 10 -13.83 0.07 -2.10
N THR A 11 -13.34 0.01 -0.86
CA THR A 11 -13.25 -1.24 -0.10
C THR A 11 -14.63 -1.77 0.30
N PHE A 12 -15.52 -0.90 0.78
CA PHE A 12 -16.86 -1.29 1.24
C PHE A 12 -17.86 -1.50 0.10
N LEU A 13 -17.85 -0.67 -0.94
CA LEU A 13 -18.83 -0.79 -2.00
C LEU A 13 -18.39 -1.78 -3.08
N ILE A 14 -17.15 -1.68 -3.54
CA ILE A 14 -16.70 -2.44 -4.71
C ILE A 14 -16.14 -3.79 -4.28
N LYS A 15 -15.20 -3.84 -3.34
CA LYS A 15 -14.56 -5.12 -2.96
C LYS A 15 -15.51 -6.07 -2.24
N MET A 16 -16.43 -5.57 -1.41
CA MET A 16 -17.42 -6.43 -0.74
C MET A 16 -18.57 -6.88 -1.64
N SER A 17 -18.94 -6.10 -2.66
CA SER A 17 -20.01 -6.51 -3.59
C SER A 17 -19.56 -7.60 -4.55
N GLN A 18 -18.27 -7.65 -4.91
CA GLN A 18 -17.71 -8.66 -5.81
C GLN A 18 -18.08 -10.11 -5.43
N PRO A 19 -17.79 -10.62 -4.22
CA PRO A 19 -18.12 -12.00 -3.86
C PRO A 19 -19.64 -12.24 -3.79
N ILE A 20 -20.44 -11.22 -3.45
CA ILE A 20 -21.91 -11.34 -3.37
C ILE A 20 -22.51 -11.50 -4.77
N VAL A 21 -22.10 -10.66 -5.73
CA VAL A 21 -22.56 -10.74 -7.12
C VAL A 21 -22.06 -12.02 -7.78
N LEU A 22 -20.81 -12.40 -7.53
CA LEU A 22 -20.26 -13.66 -8.01
C LEU A 22 -21.03 -14.87 -7.44
N GLY A 23 -21.35 -14.86 -6.14
CA GLY A 23 -22.16 -15.91 -5.52
C GLY A 23 -23.56 -16.04 -6.13
N ARG A 24 -24.21 -14.90 -6.46
CA ARG A 24 -25.49 -14.90 -7.18
C ARG A 24 -25.36 -15.41 -8.62
N TYR A 25 -24.26 -15.07 -9.30
CA TYR A 25 -23.98 -15.55 -10.64
C TYR A 25 -23.72 -17.07 -10.67
N ILE A 26 -23.03 -17.62 -9.67
CA ILE A 26 -22.86 -19.08 -9.53
C ILE A 26 -24.21 -19.76 -9.30
N LYS A 27 -25.05 -19.20 -8.42
CA LYS A 27 -26.39 -19.74 -8.13
C LYS A 27 -27.31 -19.77 -9.36
N TYR A 28 -27.13 -18.86 -10.31
CA TYR A 28 -27.89 -18.83 -11.57
C TYR A 28 -27.74 -20.13 -12.39
N PHE A 29 -26.61 -20.85 -12.28
CA PHE A 29 -26.38 -22.10 -13.01
C PHE A 29 -26.92 -23.35 -12.29
N GLU A 30 -27.57 -23.20 -11.14
CA GLU A 30 -28.12 -24.33 -10.40
C GLU A 30 -29.36 -24.91 -11.10
N LYS A 31 -29.43 -26.25 -11.19
CA LYS A 31 -30.36 -27.03 -12.03
C LYS A 31 -31.86 -26.83 -11.73
N ASN A 32 -32.21 -26.15 -10.63
CA ASN A 32 -33.55 -26.08 -10.06
C ASN A 32 -34.30 -24.75 -10.30
N SER A 33 -33.88 -23.94 -11.28
CA SER A 33 -34.42 -22.59 -11.43
C SER A 33 -34.69 -22.21 -12.89
N THR A 34 -35.94 -21.82 -13.18
CA THR A 34 -36.34 -21.17 -14.44
C THR A 34 -35.85 -19.73 -14.44
N HIS A 35 -34.56 -19.53 -14.67
CA HIS A 35 -33.99 -18.19 -14.75
C HIS A 35 -34.03 -17.65 -16.17
N ASP A 36 -34.39 -16.37 -16.29
CA ASP A 36 -34.40 -15.66 -17.55
C ASP A 36 -32.98 -15.39 -18.06
N ALA A 37 -32.76 -15.55 -19.37
CA ALA A 37 -31.46 -15.37 -20.01
C ALA A 37 -30.89 -13.96 -19.77
N THR A 38 -31.77 -12.94 -19.72
CA THR A 38 -31.41 -11.55 -19.45
C THR A 38 -30.78 -11.38 -18.06
N THR A 39 -31.22 -12.16 -17.07
CA THR A 39 -30.67 -12.11 -15.70
C THR A 39 -29.24 -12.64 -15.66
N GLY A 40 -28.93 -13.68 -16.43
CA GLY A 40 -27.57 -14.23 -16.56
C GLY A 40 -26.61 -13.22 -17.17
N TRP A 41 -27.00 -12.57 -18.27
CA TRP A 41 -26.21 -11.51 -18.91
C TRP A 41 -25.97 -10.30 -17.98
N LEU A 42 -26.99 -9.89 -17.22
CA LEU A 42 -26.87 -8.79 -16.27
C LEU A 42 -25.90 -9.11 -15.12
N LEU A 43 -25.99 -10.31 -14.54
CA LEU A 43 -25.10 -10.74 -13.47
C LEU A 43 -23.65 -10.91 -13.96
N GLY A 44 -23.47 -11.54 -15.13
CA GLY A 44 -22.14 -11.74 -15.73
C GLY A 44 -21.45 -10.42 -16.08
N SER A 45 -22.17 -9.50 -16.73
CA SER A 45 -21.64 -8.16 -17.01
C SER A 45 -21.37 -7.37 -15.73
N GLY A 46 -22.20 -7.53 -14.69
CA GLY A 46 -21.99 -6.94 -13.37
C GLY A 46 -20.67 -7.35 -12.71
N VAL A 47 -20.31 -8.64 -12.76
CA VAL A 47 -19.01 -9.12 -12.23
C VAL A 47 -17.83 -8.47 -12.93
N ILE A 48 -17.86 -8.43 -14.27
CA ILE A 48 -16.79 -7.83 -15.09
C ILE A 48 -16.67 -6.33 -14.80
N LEU A 49 -17.81 -5.62 -14.75
CA LEU A 49 -17.85 -4.20 -14.47
C LEU A 49 -17.30 -3.88 -13.07
N LEU A 50 -17.70 -4.65 -12.05
CA LEU A 50 -17.18 -4.49 -10.69
C LEU A 50 -15.67 -4.76 -10.60
N ALA A 51 -15.16 -5.74 -11.34
CA ALA A 51 -13.72 -6.01 -11.43
C ALA A 51 -12.96 -4.84 -12.06
N PHE A 52 -13.47 -4.30 -13.17
CA PHE A 52 -12.89 -3.15 -13.85
C PHE A 52 -12.90 -1.88 -12.97
N LEU A 53 -14.05 -1.58 -12.35
CA LEU A 53 -14.17 -0.44 -11.44
C LEU A 53 -13.23 -0.57 -10.24
N ASN A 54 -13.05 -1.79 -9.70
CA ASN A 54 -12.10 -2.03 -8.62
C ASN A 54 -10.66 -1.73 -9.06
N MET A 55 -10.27 -2.17 -10.25
CA MET A 55 -8.93 -1.91 -10.80
C MET A 55 -8.68 -0.41 -10.94
N VAL A 56 -9.60 0.32 -11.59
CA VAL A 56 -9.48 1.77 -11.81
C VAL A 56 -9.41 2.52 -10.48
N ALA A 57 -10.33 2.22 -9.56
CA ALA A 57 -10.38 2.88 -8.25
C ALA A 57 -9.14 2.58 -7.39
N THR A 58 -8.64 1.34 -7.41
CA THR A 58 -7.42 0.94 -6.70
C THR A 58 -6.22 1.68 -7.27
N HIS A 59 -6.06 1.71 -8.60
CA HIS A 59 -4.97 2.40 -9.26
C HIS A 59 -4.97 3.91 -8.99
N TYR A 60 -6.15 4.55 -9.11
CA TYR A 60 -6.33 5.96 -8.79
C TYR A 60 -5.91 6.27 -7.34
N THR A 61 -6.34 5.44 -6.41
CA THR A 61 -6.08 5.63 -4.98
C THR A 61 -4.60 5.49 -4.65
N ILE A 62 -3.91 4.51 -5.24
CA ILE A 62 -2.48 4.32 -5.02
C ILE A 62 -1.66 5.47 -5.60
N ILE A 63 -1.95 5.92 -6.82
CA ILE A 63 -1.26 7.09 -7.40
C ILE A 63 -1.43 8.31 -6.50
N ASN A 64 -2.63 8.56 -5.98
CA ASN A 64 -2.85 9.70 -5.09
C ASN A 64 -2.11 9.54 -3.76
N CYS A 65 -2.03 8.32 -3.20
CA CYS A 65 -1.25 8.07 -2.00
C CYS A 65 0.24 8.31 -2.24
N LEU A 66 0.80 7.84 -3.36
CA LEU A 66 2.19 8.09 -3.74
C LEU A 66 2.49 9.58 -3.93
N ARG A 67 1.57 10.34 -4.54
CA ARG A 67 1.69 11.80 -4.67
C ARG A 67 1.76 12.51 -3.32
N VAL A 68 0.95 12.08 -2.36
CA VAL A 68 0.99 12.65 -1.01
C VAL A 68 2.26 12.24 -0.27
N GLY A 69 2.67 10.97 -0.37
CA GLY A 69 3.94 10.46 0.16
C GLY A 69 5.12 11.31 -0.30
N MET A 70 5.28 11.50 -1.62
CA MET A 70 6.36 12.33 -2.18
C MET A 70 6.40 13.75 -1.61
N ARG A 71 5.23 14.39 -1.40
CA ARG A 71 5.18 15.74 -0.80
C ARG A 71 5.65 15.73 0.65
N VAL A 72 5.25 14.72 1.43
CA VAL A 72 5.68 14.54 2.82
C VAL A 72 7.18 14.28 2.89
N ARG A 73 7.71 13.43 2.00
CA ARG A 73 9.15 13.18 1.86
C ARG A 73 9.94 14.47 1.62
N ILE A 74 9.54 15.28 0.65
CA ILE A 74 10.20 16.57 0.35
C ILE A 74 10.11 17.53 1.54
N ALA A 75 8.95 17.62 2.18
CA ALA A 75 8.75 18.48 3.35
C ALA A 75 9.63 18.05 4.54
N CYS A 76 9.71 16.75 4.81
CA CYS A 76 10.53 16.18 5.88
C CYS A 76 12.03 16.49 5.65
N CYS A 77 12.54 16.20 4.44
CA CYS A 77 13.92 16.52 4.08
C CYS A 77 14.22 18.03 4.24
N SER A 78 13.30 18.90 3.81
CA SER A 78 13.46 20.36 3.95
C SER A 78 13.47 20.82 5.42
N LEU A 79 12.58 20.28 6.26
CA LEU A 79 12.53 20.60 7.68
C LEU A 79 13.78 20.16 8.42
N ILE A 80 14.25 18.95 8.15
CA ILE A 80 15.50 18.41 8.72
C ILE A 80 16.67 19.29 8.32
N TYR A 81 16.81 19.63 7.03
CA TYR A 81 17.85 20.53 6.55
C TYR A 81 17.83 21.91 7.23
N ARG A 82 16.65 22.54 7.34
CA ARG A 82 16.49 23.82 8.04
C ARG A 82 16.84 23.73 9.52
N LYS A 83 16.51 22.61 10.17
CA LYS A 83 16.82 22.38 11.59
C LYS A 83 18.32 22.25 11.80
N LEU A 84 19.02 21.57 10.90
CA LEU A 84 20.48 21.41 10.94
C LEU A 84 21.21 22.74 10.78
N LEU A 85 20.77 23.61 9.85
CA LEU A 85 21.36 24.93 9.65
C LEU A 85 21.16 25.90 10.84
N ARG A 86 20.15 25.67 11.68
CA ARG A 86 19.86 26.50 12.86
C ARG A 86 20.47 25.95 14.15
N LEU A 87 21.07 24.76 14.12
CA LEU A 87 21.61 24.09 15.31
C LEU A 87 23.09 24.46 15.48
N ASN A 88 23.49 24.79 16.71
CA ASN A 88 24.86 25.22 17.01
C ASN A 88 25.87 24.07 16.76
N HIS A 89 27.09 24.40 16.30
CA HIS A 89 28.13 23.47 15.87
C HIS A 89 28.44 22.36 16.91
N ILE A 90 28.33 22.68 18.21
CA ILE A 90 28.59 21.75 19.32
C ILE A 90 27.56 20.60 19.39
N SER A 91 26.29 20.85 19.02
CA SER A 91 25.27 19.79 19.02
C SER A 91 25.09 19.14 17.65
N SER A 92 25.41 19.84 16.56
CA SER A 92 25.45 19.28 15.19
C SER A 92 26.59 18.27 15.03
N GLY A 93 27.75 18.52 15.65
CA GLY A 93 28.89 17.58 15.63
C GLY A 93 28.65 16.26 16.39
N LYS A 94 27.62 16.18 17.25
CA LYS A 94 27.24 14.95 17.96
C LYS A 94 26.48 13.95 17.08
N ILE A 95 25.86 14.40 15.99
CA ILE A 95 25.17 13.53 15.04
C ILE A 95 26.11 13.34 13.86
N ALA A 96 26.61 12.12 13.65
CA ALA A 96 27.46 11.85 12.49
C ALA A 96 26.67 12.11 11.20
N ALA A 97 27.25 12.88 10.27
CA ALA A 97 26.60 13.20 8.98
C ALA A 97 26.15 11.93 8.23
N GLY A 98 26.90 10.83 8.36
CA GLY A 98 26.53 9.52 7.83
C GLY A 98 25.25 8.93 8.44
N GLN A 99 25.05 9.08 9.75
CA GLN A 99 23.81 8.61 10.42
C GLN A 99 22.59 9.40 9.93
N LEU A 100 22.74 10.69 9.70
CA LEU A 100 21.69 11.54 9.18
C LEU A 100 21.31 11.18 7.73
N VAL A 101 22.31 10.98 6.86
CA VAL A 101 22.05 10.58 5.46
C VAL A 101 21.42 9.19 5.41
N ASN A 102 21.85 8.27 6.29
CA ASN A 102 21.24 6.96 6.44
C ASN A 102 19.76 7.07 6.87
N LEU A 103 19.46 7.88 7.89
CA LEU A 103 18.10 8.15 8.35
C LEU A 103 17.24 8.74 7.22
N LEU A 104 17.75 9.74 6.50
CA LEU A 104 17.03 10.37 5.38
C LEU A 104 16.80 9.42 4.20
N SER A 105 17.74 8.50 3.94
CA SER A 105 17.68 7.58 2.81
C SER A 105 16.78 6.37 3.10
N ASN A 106 16.79 5.88 4.33
CA ASN A 106 16.09 4.65 4.71
C ASN A 106 14.70 4.94 5.31
N ASP A 107 14.61 5.85 6.27
CA ASP A 107 13.39 6.05 7.06
C ASP A 107 12.37 6.91 6.32
N VAL A 108 12.82 7.92 5.57
CA VAL A 108 11.91 8.81 4.82
C VAL A 108 11.20 8.07 3.68
N VAL A 109 11.86 7.10 3.05
CA VAL A 109 11.25 6.27 1.99
C VAL A 109 10.14 5.39 2.56
N ARG A 110 10.26 4.94 3.81
CA ARG A 110 9.21 4.15 4.48
C ARG A 110 7.97 4.96 4.83
N PHE A 111 8.09 6.27 5.03
CA PHE A 111 6.94 7.13 5.32
C PHE A 111 5.91 7.20 4.18
N ASP A 112 6.36 7.04 2.92
CA ASP A 112 5.48 7.03 1.75
C ASP A 112 4.43 5.91 1.86
N PHE A 113 4.85 4.73 2.34
CA PHE A 113 3.96 3.59 2.57
C PHE A 113 3.22 3.68 3.90
N ALA A 114 3.84 4.25 4.94
CA ALA A 114 3.22 4.39 6.26
C ALA A 114 1.90 5.19 6.21
N LEU A 115 1.82 6.20 5.35
CA LEU A 115 0.59 6.98 5.15
C LEU A 115 -0.55 6.16 4.54
N ALA A 116 -0.23 5.20 3.67
CA ALA A 116 -1.23 4.25 3.14
C ALA A 116 -1.70 3.31 4.25
N PHE A 117 -0.76 2.72 5.00
CA PHE A 117 -1.07 1.79 6.09
C PHE A 117 -1.92 2.41 7.19
N LEU A 118 -1.70 3.69 7.52
CA LEU A 118 -2.50 4.40 8.52
C LEU A 118 -3.99 4.37 8.19
N HIS A 119 -4.35 4.52 6.91
CA HIS A 119 -5.75 4.45 6.50
C HIS A 119 -6.29 3.01 6.58
N TYR A 120 -5.47 2.00 6.32
CA TYR A 120 -5.90 0.61 6.44
C TYR A 120 -6.11 0.15 7.89
N ILE A 121 -5.43 0.74 8.87
CA ILE A 121 -5.56 0.37 10.29
C ILE A 121 -7.02 0.43 10.76
N TRP A 122 -7.79 1.43 10.34
CA TRP A 122 -9.19 1.59 10.75
C TRP A 122 -10.18 0.98 9.74
N ILE A 123 -9.82 0.89 8.46
CA ILE A 123 -10.68 0.31 7.42
C ILE A 123 -10.73 -1.22 7.53
N MET A 124 -9.60 -1.88 7.80
CA MET A 124 -9.51 -3.35 7.83
C MET A 124 -10.37 -4.00 8.92
N PRO A 125 -10.42 -3.52 10.17
CA PRO A 125 -11.31 -4.08 11.19
C PRO A 125 -12.79 -3.95 10.80
N LEU A 126 -13.18 -2.78 10.30
CA LEU A 126 -14.55 -2.56 9.84
C LEU A 126 -14.91 -3.49 8.67
N GLN A 127 -13.97 -3.66 7.73
CA GLN A 127 -14.11 -4.57 6.60
C GLN A 127 -14.23 -6.03 7.08
N GLY A 128 -13.45 -6.44 8.07
CA GLY A 128 -13.52 -7.77 8.67
C GLY A 128 -14.87 -8.06 9.31
N ILE A 129 -15.43 -7.10 10.06
CA ILE A 129 -16.77 -7.22 10.65
C ILE A 129 -17.84 -7.36 9.56
N ALA A 130 -17.78 -6.53 8.52
CA ALA A 130 -18.72 -6.63 7.39
C ALA A 130 -18.61 -7.99 6.67
N GLY A 131 -17.38 -8.48 6.47
CA GLY A 131 -17.12 -9.78 5.87
C GLY A 131 -17.67 -10.93 6.72
N LEU A 132 -17.51 -10.87 8.05
CA LEU A 132 -18.08 -11.85 8.98
C LEU A 132 -19.61 -11.88 8.90
N ILE A 133 -20.28 -10.72 8.83
CA ILE A 133 -21.75 -10.64 8.69
C ILE A 133 -22.20 -11.33 7.40
N VAL A 134 -21.52 -11.04 6.28
CA VAL A 134 -21.84 -11.66 4.99
C VAL A 134 -21.61 -13.18 5.04
N MET A 135 -20.45 -13.63 5.55
CA MET A 135 -20.15 -15.07 5.68
C MET A 135 -21.13 -15.81 6.58
N TYR A 136 -21.54 -15.20 7.69
CA TYR A 136 -22.55 -15.78 8.58
C TYR A 136 -23.87 -16.04 7.86
N GLY A 137 -24.25 -15.18 6.90
CA GLY A 137 -25.44 -15.41 6.06
C GLY A 137 -25.35 -16.64 5.15
N TYR A 138 -24.15 -17.05 4.73
CA TYR A 138 -23.96 -18.17 3.80
C TYR A 138 -23.63 -19.50 4.50
N ILE A 139 -22.76 -19.46 5.51
CA ILE A 139 -22.18 -20.67 6.15
C ILE A 139 -22.48 -20.72 7.66
N GLN A 140 -23.26 -19.75 8.18
CA GLN A 140 -23.73 -19.70 9.56
C GLN A 140 -22.60 -19.86 10.59
N ASN A 141 -22.70 -20.85 11.48
CA ASN A 141 -21.78 -21.05 12.60
C ASN A 141 -20.35 -21.40 12.16
N ALA A 142 -20.15 -21.89 10.94
CA ALA A 142 -18.82 -22.18 10.43
C ALA A 142 -18.01 -20.91 10.09
N ALA A 143 -18.64 -19.73 10.04
CA ALA A 143 -17.94 -18.47 9.81
C ALA A 143 -16.96 -18.08 10.93
N PHE A 144 -17.29 -18.41 12.19
CA PHE A 144 -16.45 -18.08 13.36
C PHE A 144 -15.09 -18.78 13.37
N PRO A 145 -14.98 -20.12 13.22
CA PRO A 145 -13.68 -20.77 13.16
C PRO A 145 -12.86 -20.32 11.94
N THR A 146 -13.51 -20.02 10.80
CA THR A 146 -12.82 -19.47 9.62
C THR A 146 -12.17 -18.11 9.92
N MET A 147 -12.90 -17.18 10.56
CA MET A 147 -12.35 -15.88 10.93
C MET A 147 -11.24 -15.99 11.99
N LEU A 148 -11.37 -16.94 12.93
CA LEU A 148 -10.33 -17.21 13.92
C LEU A 148 -9.02 -17.66 13.24
N VAL A 149 -9.10 -18.65 12.34
CA VAL A 149 -7.93 -19.16 11.62
C VAL A 149 -7.31 -18.09 10.74
N MET A 150 -8.11 -17.28 10.02
CA MET A 150 -7.59 -16.17 9.22
C MET A 150 -6.89 -15.11 10.08
N SER A 151 -7.42 -14.81 11.27
CA SER A 151 -6.80 -13.86 12.20
C SER A 151 -5.49 -14.40 12.76
N ILE A 152 -5.45 -15.69 13.11
CA ILE A 152 -4.23 -16.35 13.58
C ILE A 152 -3.16 -16.37 12.47
N GLN A 153 -3.53 -16.74 11.24
CA GLN A 153 -2.61 -16.73 10.10
C GLN A 153 -2.07 -15.33 9.79
N ALA A 154 -2.92 -14.29 9.89
CA ALA A 154 -2.51 -12.91 9.67
C ALA A 154 -1.46 -12.42 10.71
N VAL A 155 -1.52 -12.93 11.93
CA VAL A 155 -0.52 -12.64 12.99
C VAL A 155 0.76 -13.46 12.78
N LEU A 156 0.63 -14.76 12.53
CA LEU A 156 1.78 -15.66 12.33
C LEU A 156 2.59 -15.33 11.07
N GLY A 157 1.93 -14.92 9.99
CA GLY A 157 2.58 -14.54 8.73
C GLY A 157 3.52 -13.34 8.85
N GLN A 158 3.41 -12.52 9.90
CA GLN A 158 4.33 -11.42 10.16
C GLN A 158 5.71 -11.88 10.62
N GLY A 159 5.84 -13.14 11.10
CA GLY A 159 7.11 -13.72 11.55
C GLY A 159 8.02 -14.20 10.42
N GLU A 160 7.45 -14.68 9.31
CA GLU A 160 8.19 -15.26 8.18
C GLU A 160 8.67 -14.20 7.15
N SER A 161 8.12 -12.98 7.21
CA SER A 161 8.42 -11.89 6.25
C SER A 161 9.68 -11.06 6.58
N TRP A 162 10.35 -11.30 7.71
CA TRP A 162 11.64 -10.65 7.97
C TRP A 162 12.83 -11.36 7.30
N THR A 163 12.67 -12.59 6.80
CA THR A 163 13.74 -13.37 6.14
C THR A 163 13.45 -13.68 4.66
N ILE A 164 12.19 -13.72 4.24
CA ILE A 164 11.84 -13.75 2.82
C ILE A 164 11.42 -12.34 2.45
N SER A 165 12.39 -11.59 1.91
CA SER A 165 12.25 -10.32 1.24
C SER A 165 10.81 -9.80 1.16
N PHE A 166 10.50 -8.78 1.96
CA PHE A 166 9.63 -7.71 1.51
C PHE A 166 10.34 -7.02 0.33
N THR A 167 10.52 -7.75 -0.77
CA THR A 167 10.93 -7.21 -2.03
C THR A 167 9.83 -6.25 -2.40
N PRO A 168 10.10 -4.94 -2.46
CA PRO A 168 9.12 -3.97 -2.91
C PRO A 168 8.57 -4.29 -4.32
N THR A 169 9.22 -5.22 -5.02
CA THR A 169 8.98 -5.67 -6.38
C THR A 169 7.59 -6.25 -6.65
N GLU A 170 6.91 -6.88 -5.69
CA GLU A 170 5.52 -7.38 -5.92
C GLU A 170 4.50 -6.23 -6.02
N VAL A 171 4.75 -5.12 -5.33
CA VAL A 171 3.95 -3.89 -5.52
C VAL A 171 4.40 -3.15 -6.78
N TYR A 172 5.70 -3.17 -7.13
CA TYR A 172 6.22 -2.50 -8.33
C TYR A 172 5.93 -3.23 -9.65
N LEU A 173 5.71 -4.55 -9.66
CA LEU A 173 5.35 -5.30 -10.89
C LEU A 173 3.94 -4.97 -11.41
N PHE A 174 3.10 -4.33 -10.60
CA PHE A 174 1.80 -3.81 -11.02
C PHE A 174 1.83 -2.36 -11.56
N TYR A 175 3.01 -1.70 -11.61
CA TYR A 175 3.16 -0.31 -12.09
C TYR A 175 4.17 -0.22 -13.26
N PRO A 176 3.74 0.09 -14.50
CA PRO A 176 4.63 0.15 -15.65
C PRO A 176 5.40 1.49 -15.79
N PHE A 177 5.68 2.23 -14.72
CA PHE A 177 6.31 3.56 -14.81
C PHE A 177 7.55 3.71 -13.90
N GLN A 178 8.65 3.08 -14.30
CA GLN A 178 10.01 3.49 -13.89
C GLN A 178 10.90 3.64 -15.13
N GLY A 179 10.71 4.74 -15.86
CA GLY A 179 11.62 5.19 -16.91
C GLY A 179 12.20 6.59 -16.69
N VAL A 180 11.96 7.24 -15.54
CA VAL A 180 12.32 8.65 -15.31
C VAL A 180 12.98 8.87 -13.95
N TYR A 181 14.03 8.11 -13.64
CA TYR A 181 15.02 8.56 -12.67
C TYR A 181 16.42 8.30 -13.23
N PRO A 182 17.16 9.33 -13.65
CA PRO A 182 18.57 9.15 -13.96
C PRO A 182 19.30 8.77 -12.67
N SER A 183 19.94 7.61 -12.70
CA SER A 183 20.88 7.15 -11.69
C SER A 183 22.09 8.09 -11.66
N CYS A 184 22.03 9.15 -10.85
CA CYS A 184 23.22 9.94 -10.54
C CYS A 184 24.09 9.16 -9.52
N LYS A 185 24.76 8.11 -9.99
CA LYS A 185 26.01 7.67 -9.36
C LYS A 185 27.12 8.64 -9.77
N GLY A 186 27.08 9.84 -9.20
CA GLY A 186 28.23 10.74 -9.19
C GLY A 186 29.17 10.29 -8.08
N GLY A 187 30.30 9.70 -8.45
CA GLY A 187 31.43 9.50 -7.54
C GLY A 187 31.89 10.87 -7.04
N LEU A 188 31.76 11.10 -5.75
CA LEU A 188 32.45 12.19 -5.07
C LEU A 188 33.90 11.75 -4.91
N GLU A 189 34.71 12.04 -5.92
CA GLU A 189 36.17 11.98 -5.81
C GLU A 189 36.62 13.17 -4.96
N GLU A 190 37.00 12.85 -3.73
CA GLU A 190 37.53 13.75 -2.72
C GLU A 190 38.88 14.32 -3.20
N LYS A 191 38.91 15.62 -3.54
CA LYS A 191 40.17 16.36 -3.77
C LYS A 191 40.90 16.53 -2.44
N SER A 192 42.09 15.93 -2.30
CA SER A 192 43.08 16.35 -1.29
C SER A 192 44.16 17.24 -1.94
N PRO A 193 44.66 18.29 -1.26
CA PRO A 193 45.56 19.28 -1.88
C PRO A 193 47.05 19.02 -1.60
N LEU A 194 47.86 19.32 -2.63
CA LEU A 194 49.26 19.80 -2.61
C LEU A 194 50.36 18.94 -1.96
N SER A 195 51.33 18.51 -2.79
CA SER A 195 52.72 18.32 -2.39
C SER A 195 53.65 19.15 -3.30
N PRO A 196 54.80 19.65 -2.79
CA PRO A 196 55.50 20.78 -3.36
C PRO A 196 56.48 20.40 -4.48
N ILE A 197 56.60 21.33 -5.43
CA ILE A 197 57.63 21.40 -6.46
C ILE A 197 59.01 21.36 -5.80
N LYS A 198 59.89 20.46 -6.26
CA LYS A 198 61.33 20.62 -6.14
C LYS A 198 61.93 20.59 -7.54
N GLU A 199 62.76 21.61 -7.77
CA GLU A 199 63.58 21.88 -8.96
C GLU A 199 64.47 20.71 -9.37
#